data_AF-A0A7S4D1J8-F1
#
_entry.id   AF-A0A7S4D1J8-F1
#
_cell.length_a   1.000
_cell.length_b   1.000
_cell.length_c   1.000
_cell.angle_alpha   90.00
_cell.angle_beta   90.00
_cell.angle_gamma   90.00
#
_symmetry.space_group_name_H-M   'P 1'
#
loop_
_entity.id
_entity.type
_entity.pdbx_description
1 polymer ?
#
loop_
_entity_poly.entity_id
_entity_poly.type
_entity_poly.pdbx_seq_one_letter_code
_entity_poly.pdbx_strand_id
1 'polypeptide(L)'
;TSVMPLRLCHTSQTAPDPSPDLPTYLRGALAQAIGRRRELGLAPEAGVRLVLGDADRLPGLTVDQFAQCVVVQTSTPAMEGQLLPVLLPELLEQTGAASVVARNDKT
;
A
#
# COMPACT_ATOMS: atom_id res chain seq x y z
N THR A 1 5.44 9.06 -18.56
CA THR A 1 5.08 7.63 -18.59
C THR A 1 6.27 6.80 -18.15
N SER A 2 6.15 6.01 -17.07
CA SER A 2 7.25 5.14 -16.61
C SER A 2 7.47 4.02 -17.64
N VAL A 3 8.73 3.78 -18.02
CA VAL A 3 9.16 2.76 -19.01
C VAL A 3 9.43 1.38 -18.37
N MET A 4 9.06 1.18 -17.12
CA MET A 4 9.39 -0.04 -16.37
C MET A 4 8.23 -1.04 -16.44
N PRO A 5 8.36 -2.14 -17.21
CA PRO A 5 7.23 -3.03 -17.51
C PRO A 5 6.86 -3.98 -16.36
N LEU A 6 7.79 -4.21 -15.43
CA LEU A 6 7.63 -5.11 -14.30
C LEU A 6 8.29 -4.51 -13.06
N ARG A 7 7.65 -4.69 -11.90
CA ARG A 7 8.23 -4.37 -10.59
C ARG A 7 8.18 -5.60 -9.68
N LEU A 8 9.25 -5.80 -8.93
CA LEU A 8 9.43 -6.94 -8.05
C LEU A 8 8.76 -6.67 -6.70
N CYS A 9 7.78 -7.52 -6.31
CA CYS A 9 7.13 -7.40 -5.01
C CYS A 9 7.87 -8.18 -3.91
N HIS A 10 8.53 -9.28 -4.27
CA HIS A 10 9.20 -10.18 -3.34
C HIS A 10 10.26 -11.04 -4.03
N THR A 11 11.24 -11.49 -3.25
CA THR A 11 12.08 -12.63 -3.61
C THR A 11 11.88 -13.70 -2.54
N SER A 12 11.36 -14.87 -2.91
CA SER A 12 11.46 -16.06 -2.06
C SER A 12 12.61 -16.90 -2.61
N GLN A 13 13.63 -17.17 -1.79
CA GLN A 13 14.74 -18.07 -2.15
C GLN A 13 14.61 -19.46 -1.52
N THR A 14 13.54 -19.74 -0.77
CA THR A 14 13.38 -21.02 -0.06
C THR A 14 11.92 -21.44 -0.05
N ALA A 15 11.61 -22.66 -0.53
CA ALA A 15 10.29 -23.28 -0.38
C ALA A 15 10.35 -24.33 0.75
N PRO A 16 9.27 -24.44 1.55
CA PRO A 16 8.32 -25.49 1.21
C PRO A 16 6.84 -25.08 1.20
N ASP A 17 6.48 -23.86 1.61
CA ASP A 17 5.06 -23.43 1.60
C ASP A 17 4.63 -22.89 0.23
N PRO A 18 3.38 -23.16 -0.20
CA PRO A 18 2.84 -22.55 -1.41
C PRO A 18 2.81 -21.03 -1.23
N SER A 19 3.29 -20.31 -2.24
CA SER A 19 3.19 -18.84 -2.25
C SER A 19 1.72 -18.44 -2.11
N PRO A 20 1.38 -17.51 -1.20
CA PRO A 20 -0.01 -17.05 -1.05
C PRO A 20 -0.53 -16.49 -2.38
N ASP A 21 -1.85 -16.57 -2.58
CA ASP A 21 -2.47 -15.84 -3.68
C ASP A 21 -2.18 -14.33 -3.59
N LEU A 22 -2.27 -13.65 -4.74
CA LEU A 22 -1.89 -12.24 -4.83
C LEU A 22 -2.68 -11.34 -3.86
N PRO A 23 -4.02 -11.42 -3.73
CA PRO A 23 -4.76 -10.65 -2.73
C PRO A 23 -4.27 -10.85 -1.29
N THR A 24 -4.01 -12.10 -0.89
CA THR A 24 -3.53 -12.44 0.45
C THR A 24 -2.13 -11.90 0.68
N TYR A 25 -1.26 -12.02 -0.32
CA TYR A 25 0.07 -11.42 -0.29
C TYR A 25 0.01 -9.89 -0.10
N LEU A 26 -0.84 -9.21 -0.87
CA LEU A 26 -0.96 -7.75 -0.85
C LEU A 26 -1.50 -7.23 0.48
N ARG A 27 -2.52 -7.87 1.05
CA ARG A 27 -3.02 -7.53 2.39
C ARG A 27 -1.95 -7.72 3.46
N GLY A 28 -1.19 -8.81 3.38
CA GLY A 28 -0.07 -9.07 4.28
C GLY A 28 1.03 -8.01 4.19
N ALA A 29 1.36 -7.54 2.98
CA ALA A 29 2.32 -6.46 2.76
C ALA A 29 1.80 -5.12 3.33
N LEU A 30 0.52 -4.80 3.13
CA LEU A 30 -0.11 -3.60 3.67
C LEU A 30 -0.11 -3.60 5.21
N ALA A 31 -0.53 -4.70 5.83
CA ALA A 31 -0.54 -4.84 7.27
C ALA A 31 0.86 -4.67 7.88
N GLN A 32 1.88 -5.26 7.25
CA GLN A 32 3.27 -5.09 7.68
C GLN A 32 3.75 -3.63 7.55
N ALA A 33 3.40 -2.95 6.45
CA ALA A 33 3.78 -1.56 6.24
C ALA A 33 3.18 -0.65 7.33
N ILE A 34 1.88 -0.78 7.58
CA ILE A 34 1.16 -0.04 8.62
C ILE A 34 1.70 -0.38 10.02
N GLY A 35 1.91 -1.67 10.32
CA GLY A 35 2.47 -2.14 11.59
C GLY A 35 3.81 -1.48 11.91
N ARG A 36 4.75 -1.46 10.95
CA ARG A 36 6.04 -0.77 11.12
C ARG A 36 5.89 0.71 11.48
N ARG A 37 4.88 1.41 10.96
CA ARG A 37 4.65 2.84 11.27
C ARG A 37 4.04 3.03 12.65
N ARG A 38 3.15 2.13 13.07
CA ARG A 38 2.61 2.12 14.45
C ARG A 38 3.71 1.89 15.47
N GLU A 39 4.64 0.98 15.21
CA GLU A 39 5.79 0.71 16.08
C GLU A 39 6.71 1.93 16.27
N LEU A 40 6.79 2.80 15.26
CA LEU A 40 7.52 4.07 15.35
C LEU A 40 6.79 5.16 16.15
N GLY A 41 5.56 4.90 16.62
CA GLY A 41 4.76 5.87 17.39
C GLY A 41 4.33 7.10 16.58
N LEU A 42 4.21 6.97 15.26
CA LEU A 42 3.84 8.08 14.38
C LEU A 42 2.34 8.41 14.55
N ALA A 43 2.05 9.68 14.86
CA ALA A 43 0.69 10.17 15.09
C ALA A 43 -0.01 10.55 13.77
N PRO A 44 -1.14 9.93 13.41
CA PRO A 44 -1.88 10.27 12.18
C PRO A 44 -2.37 11.72 12.13
N GLU A 45 -2.56 12.37 13.27
CA GLU A 45 -3.01 13.75 13.39
C GLU A 45 -2.03 14.75 12.76
N ALA A 46 -0.73 14.41 12.78
CA ALA A 46 0.33 15.23 12.16
C ALA A 46 0.60 14.87 10.69
N GLY A 47 -0.06 13.84 10.17
CA GLY A 47 0.25 13.25 8.86
C GLY A 47 1.32 12.16 8.96
N VAL A 48 1.00 10.97 8.45
CA VAL A 48 1.93 9.83 8.43
C VAL A 48 1.90 9.10 7.09
N ARG A 49 3.08 8.77 6.57
CA ARG A 49 3.19 7.87 5.41
C ARG A 49 3.12 6.41 5.84
N LEU A 50 1.99 5.78 5.58
CA LEU A 50 1.72 4.37 5.89
C LEU A 50 2.40 3.42 4.90
N VAL A 51 2.44 3.79 3.61
CA VAL A 51 3.03 2.97 2.54
C VAL A 51 3.92 3.81 1.64
N LEU A 52 5.12 3.31 1.37
CA LEU A 52 6.17 3.87 0.52
C LEU A 52 6.53 2.90 -0.62
N GLY A 53 5.56 2.59 -1.49
CA GLY A 53 5.79 1.91 -2.77
C GLY A 53 6.61 0.63 -2.67
N ASP A 54 7.68 0.60 -3.46
CA ASP A 54 8.57 -0.56 -3.58
C ASP A 54 9.21 -0.95 -2.25
N ALA A 55 9.50 0.02 -1.36
CA ALA A 55 10.10 -0.24 -0.04
C ALA A 55 9.17 -1.04 0.88
N ASP A 56 7.86 -0.94 0.67
CA ASP A 56 6.84 -1.64 1.44
C ASP A 56 6.23 -2.82 0.65
N ARG A 57 6.90 -3.28 -0.42
CA ARG A 57 6.49 -4.43 -1.25
C ARG A 57 5.13 -4.22 -1.94
N LEU A 58 4.74 -2.96 -2.10
CA LEU A 58 3.50 -2.52 -2.76
C LEU A 58 3.86 -1.58 -3.92
N PRO A 59 4.50 -2.11 -4.97
CA PRO A 59 5.09 -1.28 -6.01
C PRO A 59 4.05 -0.39 -6.69
N GLY A 60 4.36 0.89 -6.75
CA GLY A 60 3.49 1.89 -7.35
C GLY A 60 2.34 2.37 -6.47
N LEU A 61 2.31 2.04 -5.17
CA LEU A 61 1.34 2.57 -4.20
C LEU A 61 2.03 3.44 -3.16
N THR A 62 1.53 4.64 -2.94
CA THR A 62 1.86 5.45 -1.77
C THR A 62 0.58 5.74 -1.00
N VAL A 63 0.65 5.68 0.33
CA VAL A 63 -0.48 5.94 1.20
C VAL A 63 -0.03 6.85 2.33
N ASP A 64 -0.71 7.98 2.47
CA ASP A 64 -0.54 8.95 3.55
C ASP A 64 -1.85 9.05 4.33
N GLN A 65 -1.80 9.08 5.66
CA GLN A 65 -2.96 9.32 6.51
C GLN A 65 -2.84 10.68 7.19
N PHE A 66 -3.89 11.49 7.07
CA PHE A 66 -4.05 12.77 7.72
C PHE A 66 -5.32 12.73 8.56
N ALA A 67 -5.16 12.54 9.87
CA ALA A 67 -6.25 12.29 10.80
C ALA A 67 -7.22 11.20 10.28
N GLN A 68 -8.46 11.58 9.96
CA GLN A 68 -9.53 10.68 9.53
C GLN A 68 -9.60 10.47 8.00
N CYS A 69 -8.63 10.98 7.25
CA CYS A 69 -8.57 10.86 5.80
C CYS A 69 -7.31 10.12 5.38
N VAL A 70 -7.46 9.15 4.47
CA VAL A 70 -6.34 8.48 3.83
C VAL A 70 -6.23 8.96 2.39
N VAL A 71 -5.03 9.37 2.00
CA VAL A 71 -4.69 9.76 0.63
C VAL A 71 -3.93 8.62 -0.02
N VAL A 72 -4.46 8.11 -1.14
CA VAL A 72 -3.81 7.08 -1.95
C VAL A 72 -3.28 7.70 -3.24
N GLN A 73 -2.05 7.36 -3.61
CA GLN A 73 -1.47 7.74 -4.88
C GLN A 73 -0.92 6.50 -5.57
N THR A 74 -1.34 6.29 -6.83
CA THR A 74 -0.89 5.17 -7.65
C THR A 74 -0.05 5.66 -8.82
N SER A 75 1.08 5.00 -9.08
CA SER A 75 2.00 5.34 -10.19
C SER A 75 2.13 4.24 -11.24
N THR A 76 1.36 3.15 -11.12
CA THR A 76 1.31 2.08 -12.12
C THR A 76 -0.14 1.75 -12.48
N PRO A 77 -0.43 1.40 -13.75
CA PRO A 77 -1.79 1.02 -14.17
C PRO A 77 -2.32 -0.22 -13.46
N ALA A 78 -1.45 -1.19 -13.15
CA ALA A 78 -1.84 -2.40 -12.43
C ALA A 78 -2.31 -2.06 -11.00
N MET A 79 -1.55 -1.21 -10.30
CA MET A 79 -1.94 -0.76 -8.96
C MET A 79 -3.25 0.03 -9.01
N GLU A 80 -3.40 0.99 -9.92
CA GLU A 80 -4.61 1.81 -10.05
C GLU A 80 -5.86 0.99 -10.39
N GLY A 81 -5.79 0.12 -11.41
CA GLY A 81 -6.97 -0.53 -11.97
C GLY A 81 -7.35 -1.86 -11.32
N GLN A 82 -6.39 -2.61 -10.77
CA GLN A 82 -6.64 -3.99 -10.34
C GLN A 82 -6.33 -4.21 -8.86
N LEU A 83 -5.21 -3.66 -8.35
CA LEU A 83 -4.73 -4.02 -7.02
C LEU A 83 -5.25 -3.09 -5.92
N LEU A 84 -5.41 -1.78 -6.19
CA LEU A 84 -5.93 -0.83 -5.21
C LEU A 84 -7.33 -1.21 -4.70
N PRO A 85 -8.31 -1.61 -5.54
CA PRO A 85 -9.63 -2.05 -5.04
C PRO A 85 -9.58 -3.20 -4.03
N VAL A 86 -8.58 -4.08 -4.13
CA VAL A 86 -8.37 -5.20 -3.19
C VAL A 86 -7.86 -4.70 -1.83
N LEU A 87 -7.10 -3.60 -1.82
CA LEU A 87 -6.45 -3.04 -0.64
C LEU A 87 -7.32 -2.01 0.10
N LEU A 88 -8.25 -1.35 -0.58
CA LEU A 88 -9.07 -0.27 0.01
C LEU A 88 -9.88 -0.69 1.26
N PRO A 89 -10.56 -1.85 1.29
CA PRO A 89 -11.31 -2.26 2.49
C PRO A 89 -10.39 -2.44 3.70
N GLU A 90 -9.28 -3.14 3.49
CA GLU A 90 -8.26 -3.39 4.52
C GLU A 90 -7.62 -2.09 5.01
N LEU A 91 -7.39 -1.14 4.10
CA LEU A 91 -6.82 0.15 4.44
C LEU A 91 -7.76 0.95 5.35
N LEU A 92 -9.05 1.01 5.04
CA LEU A 92 -10.06 1.67 5.89
C LEU A 92 -10.17 0.98 7.26
N GLU A 93 -10.25 -0.34 7.27
CA GLU A 93 -10.36 -1.13 8.51
C GLU A 93 -9.15 -0.91 9.42
N GLN A 94 -7.93 -1.01 8.90
CA GLN A 94 -6.73 -0.83 9.71
C GLN A 94 -6.51 0.62 10.14
N THR A 95 -6.81 1.60 9.30
CA THR A 95 -6.53 3.00 9.62
C THR A 95 -7.62 3.66 10.46
N GLY A 96 -8.82 3.08 10.49
CA GLY A 96 -9.99 3.70 11.12
C GLY A 96 -10.41 5.00 10.43
N ALA A 97 -9.93 5.27 9.22
CA ALA A 97 -10.23 6.49 8.50
C ALA A 97 -11.68 6.52 8.02
N ALA A 98 -12.27 7.70 7.98
CA ALA A 98 -13.64 7.92 7.51
C ALA A 98 -13.73 8.04 5.98
N SER A 99 -12.62 8.35 5.31
CA SER A 99 -12.61 8.57 3.86
C SER A 99 -11.26 8.21 3.22
N VAL A 100 -11.33 7.91 1.93
CA VAL A 100 -10.16 7.75 1.06
C VAL A 100 -10.24 8.75 -0.08
N VAL A 101 -9.14 9.46 -0.33
CA VAL A 101 -8.97 10.37 -1.46
C VAL A 101 -7.89 9.82 -2.38
N ALA A 102 -8.21 9.62 -3.64
CA ALA A 102 -7.21 9.32 -4.66
C ALA A 102 -6.57 10.61 -5.17
N ARG A 103 -5.25 10.75 -5.03
CA ARG A 103 -4.47 11.86 -5.56
C ARG A 103 -3.54 11.36 -6.66
N ASN A 104 -4.10 11.18 -7.85
CA ASN A 104 -3.36 10.79 -9.04
C ASN A 104 -3.21 12.02 -9.95
N ASP A 105 -2.38 12.97 -9.53
CA ASP A 105 -2.11 14.18 -10.31
C ASP A 105 -1.40 13.79 -11.62
N LYS A 106 -2.05 14.04 -12.76
CA LYS A 106 -1.44 13.93 -14.09
C LYS A 106 -0.94 15.31 -14.47
N THR A 107 0.38 15.50 -14.50
CA THR A 107 0.99 16.68 -15.16
C THR A 107 1.14 16.42 -16.65
#